data_AF-A0AB94INC0-F1
#
_entry.id   AF-A0AB94INC0-F1
#
_cell.length_a   1.000
_cell.length_b   1.000
_cell.length_c   1.000
_cell.angle_alpha   90.00
_cell.angle_beta   90.00
_cell.angle_gamma   90.00
#
_symmetry.space_group_name_H-M   'P 1'
#
loop_
_entity.id
_entity.type
_entity.pdbx_description
1 polymer ?
#
loop_
_entity_poly.entity_id
_entity_poly.type
_entity_poly.pdbx_seq_one_letter_code
_entity_poly.pdbx_strand_id
1 'polypeptide(L)'
;MDMAQHWQEILPIDRYQVAANGLLHEYDRKVLTFLYQPLIGSTCFSLYMTLWAELEENRLWSESSTHHLLMNLLGMNLKDIYEARLKLEGIGLIKTFVKTDENGRSFIYELSPPLNPEQFFLDGMLNIYLYRKIGKNHFARLKRFFTDQLIQEEKEYQDVTKAFQDVFESATPASLQYLQDISTDIEAGENQQFIGRNEATPIQIDHSTFDFELLEAGLNESLVPKKALTTKVKTVISNLAFLYKINPIEMKNFILGAVNPNDEIDIEELRKGARDWYQFVNYDQLPSLINRTQPAAFQVQLDEPKTQEEKLIRYYETTSPLTVFKDRSGGVEPSEANLKLLEEVMIKYKLPPGVVNVLIDVVLIETKMKFSKNYVDAVASTWARLQVKTVKKAMDLAKDNKNAQNERKKAGKSTNKKPIRKELIPEWFDESSETAAKDASQENKTEDEAKKRAIEEKLKAFRK
;
A
#
# COMPACT_ATOMS: atom_id res chain seq x y z
N MET A 1 27.06 0.65 -16.78
CA MET A 1 26.62 1.45 -17.94
C MET A 1 27.26 2.80 -17.80
N ASP A 2 28.33 3.05 -18.57
CA ASP A 2 28.88 4.40 -18.70
C ASP A 2 27.76 5.31 -19.22
N MET A 3 27.44 6.38 -18.49
CA MET A 3 26.56 7.41 -19.00
C MET A 3 27.24 8.05 -20.20
N ALA A 4 26.76 7.75 -21.41
CA ALA A 4 27.10 8.52 -22.60
C ALA A 4 26.94 10.01 -22.28
N GLN A 5 27.99 10.78 -22.54
CA GLN A 5 27.97 12.18 -22.16
C GLN A 5 26.99 12.91 -23.09
N HIS A 6 25.99 13.60 -22.52
CA HIS A 6 24.86 14.23 -23.24
C HIS A 6 25.25 14.99 -24.54
N TRP A 7 26.44 15.58 -24.60
CA TRP A 7 26.95 16.31 -25.78
C TRP A 7 27.22 15.42 -27.01
N GLN A 8 27.27 14.09 -26.86
CA GLN A 8 27.32 13.15 -27.99
C GLN A 8 25.93 12.93 -28.61
N GLU A 9 24.88 13.14 -27.81
CA GLU A 9 23.50 12.83 -28.18
C GLU A 9 22.69 14.07 -28.56
N ILE A 10 22.99 15.23 -27.96
CA ILE A 10 22.26 16.47 -28.18
C ILE A 10 23.17 17.69 -28.05
N LEU A 11 23.04 18.63 -28.98
CA LEU A 11 23.73 19.91 -28.96
C LEU A 11 22.72 21.06 -28.86
N PRO A 12 23.09 22.22 -28.27
CA PRO A 12 22.20 23.38 -28.16
C PRO A 12 21.70 23.93 -29.50
N ILE A 13 22.47 23.72 -30.57
CA ILE A 13 22.15 24.18 -31.92
C ILE A 13 21.27 23.20 -32.70
N ASP A 14 21.14 21.96 -32.23
CA ASP A 14 20.26 20.98 -32.86
C ASP A 14 18.83 21.50 -32.86
N ARG A 15 18.10 21.24 -33.94
CA ARG A 15 16.72 21.68 -34.09
C ARG A 15 15.75 20.64 -33.55
N TYR A 16 14.60 21.09 -33.03
CA TYR A 16 13.47 20.23 -32.72
C TYR A 16 12.18 20.81 -33.28
N GLN A 17 11.20 19.93 -33.45
CA GLN A 17 9.79 20.24 -33.65
C GLN A 17 8.97 19.47 -32.62
N VAL A 18 7.91 20.08 -32.12
CA VAL A 18 6.96 19.42 -31.22
C VAL A 18 5.79 18.91 -32.05
N ALA A 19 5.41 17.67 -31.82
CA ALA A 19 4.19 17.08 -32.35
C ALA A 19 3.28 16.63 -31.20
N ALA A 20 1.98 16.54 -31.42
CA ALA A 20 1.03 15.98 -30.46
C ALA A 20 0.40 14.71 -31.04
N ASN A 21 0.46 13.63 -30.26
CA ASN A 21 -0.27 12.41 -30.56
C ASN A 21 -1.69 12.51 -29.99
N GLY A 22 -2.57 13.18 -30.75
CA GLY A 22 -3.95 13.44 -30.35
C GLY A 22 -4.12 14.74 -29.55
N LEU A 23 -5.27 14.87 -28.90
CA LEU A 23 -5.64 16.07 -28.13
C LEU A 23 -5.20 16.00 -26.68
N LEU A 24 -4.59 17.09 -26.21
CA LEU A 24 -4.27 17.34 -24.81
C LEU A 24 -5.30 18.32 -24.23
N HIS A 25 -5.95 17.96 -23.12
CA HIS A 25 -7.03 18.73 -22.51
C HIS A 25 -6.67 19.31 -21.15
N GLU A 26 -7.41 20.32 -20.70
CA GLU A 26 -7.19 20.93 -19.39
C GLU A 26 -7.25 19.90 -18.24
N TYR A 27 -8.09 18.87 -18.36
CA TYR A 27 -8.15 17.79 -17.38
C TYR A 27 -6.83 17.01 -17.26
N ASP A 28 -6.10 16.84 -18.36
CA ASP A 28 -4.79 16.19 -18.39
C ASP A 28 -3.76 16.95 -17.56
N ARG A 29 -3.90 18.28 -17.42
CA ARG A 29 -3.05 19.07 -16.50
C ARG A 29 -3.21 18.63 -15.05
N LYS A 30 -4.44 18.30 -14.62
CA LYS A 30 -4.69 17.80 -13.26
C LYS A 30 -4.03 16.46 -13.05
N VAL A 31 -4.13 15.56 -14.05
CA VAL A 31 -3.47 14.26 -14.04
C VAL A 31 -1.95 14.41 -13.97
N LEU A 32 -1.37 15.24 -14.85
CA LEU A 32 0.06 15.51 -14.88
C LEU A 32 0.57 16.09 -13.56
N THR A 33 -0.18 17.02 -12.96
CA THR A 33 0.19 17.69 -11.71
C THR A 33 0.08 16.76 -10.49
N PHE A 34 -1.03 16.04 -10.35
CA PHE A 34 -1.30 15.28 -9.13
C PHE A 34 -0.80 13.84 -9.18
N LEU A 35 -0.68 13.24 -10.37
CA LEU A 35 -0.31 11.83 -10.53
C LEU A 35 1.12 11.67 -11.07
N TYR A 36 1.49 12.39 -12.14
CA TYR A 36 2.81 12.24 -12.76
C TYR A 36 3.90 13.06 -12.08
N GLN A 37 3.69 14.34 -11.77
CA GLN A 37 4.69 15.23 -11.19
C GLN A 37 5.31 14.69 -9.91
N PRO A 38 4.56 14.04 -8.97
CA PRO A 38 5.19 13.37 -7.85
C PRO A 38 6.21 12.35 -8.31
N LEU A 39 5.99 11.59 -9.38
CA LEU A 39 6.91 10.57 -9.89
C LEU A 39 8.13 11.18 -10.59
N ILE A 40 7.90 12.02 -11.60
CA ILE A 40 8.92 12.53 -12.52
C ILE A 40 9.67 13.77 -12.00
N GLY A 41 9.06 14.52 -11.07
CA GLY A 41 9.59 15.77 -10.54
C GLY A 41 9.14 17.01 -11.30
N SER A 42 9.41 18.19 -10.73
CA SER A 42 9.00 19.48 -11.29
C SER A 42 9.68 19.81 -12.61
N THR A 43 10.95 19.44 -12.80
CA THR A 43 11.71 19.73 -14.03
C THR A 43 11.10 19.05 -15.26
N CYS A 44 10.75 17.78 -15.13
CA CYS A 44 10.09 17.02 -16.21
C CYS A 44 8.70 17.57 -16.49
N PHE A 45 7.95 17.91 -15.44
CA PHE A 45 6.64 18.55 -15.58
C PHE A 45 6.75 19.89 -16.33
N SER A 46 7.71 20.74 -15.98
CA SER A 46 7.94 22.02 -16.66
C SER A 46 8.31 21.81 -18.13
N LEU A 47 9.22 20.89 -18.44
CA LEU A 47 9.60 20.58 -19.82
C LEU A 47 8.39 20.13 -20.64
N TYR A 48 7.57 19.22 -20.12
CA TYR A 48 6.35 18.76 -20.81
C TYR A 48 5.37 19.91 -21.06
N MET A 49 5.15 20.77 -20.05
CA MET A 49 4.26 21.92 -20.17
C MET A 49 4.78 22.98 -21.14
N THR A 50 6.10 23.21 -21.19
CA THR A 50 6.73 24.12 -22.16
C THR A 50 6.56 23.59 -23.58
N LEU A 51 6.84 22.30 -23.82
CA LEU A 51 6.62 21.70 -25.13
C LEU A 51 5.14 21.74 -25.54
N TRP A 52 4.23 21.48 -24.59
CA TRP A 52 2.80 21.59 -24.87
C TRP A 52 2.38 23.03 -25.21
N ALA A 53 2.94 24.03 -24.55
CA ALA A 53 2.66 25.43 -24.85
C ALA A 53 3.19 25.90 -26.22
N GLU A 54 4.20 25.21 -26.79
CA GLU A 54 4.71 25.50 -28.14
C GLU A 54 3.81 24.97 -29.26
N LEU A 55 2.84 24.10 -28.95
CA LEU A 55 1.82 23.69 -29.91
C LEU A 55 0.79 24.80 -30.08
N GLU A 56 0.60 25.25 -31.32
CA GLU A 56 -0.44 26.25 -31.63
C GLU A 56 -1.85 25.67 -31.43
N GLU A 57 -2.80 26.56 -31.10
CA GLU A 57 -4.20 26.17 -30.92
C GLU A 57 -4.76 25.52 -32.20
N ASN A 58 -5.40 24.35 -32.05
CA ASN A 58 -5.90 23.51 -33.14
C ASN A 58 -4.84 22.95 -34.11
N ARG A 59 -3.56 22.98 -33.76
CA ARG A 59 -2.50 22.31 -34.54
C ARG A 59 -1.87 21.16 -33.75
N LEU A 60 -1.46 20.13 -34.48
CA LEU A 60 -0.73 18.99 -33.91
C LEU A 60 0.78 19.12 -34.05
N TRP A 61 1.29 20.19 -34.66
CA TRP A 61 2.70 20.41 -34.93
C TRP A 61 3.10 21.86 -34.64
N SER A 62 4.28 22.05 -34.06
CA SER A 62 4.91 23.36 -33.85
C SER A 62 5.83 23.75 -35.02
N GLU A 63 6.26 25.00 -35.02
CA GLU A 63 7.40 25.43 -35.84
C GLU A 63 8.72 24.80 -35.34
N SER A 64 9.76 24.84 -36.18
CA SER A 64 11.08 24.32 -35.84
C SER A 64 11.89 25.34 -35.03
N SER A 65 12.40 24.90 -33.88
CA SER A 65 13.17 25.71 -32.93
C SER A 65 14.50 25.05 -32.58
N THR A 66 15.44 25.79 -31.98
CA THR A 66 16.72 25.24 -31.48
C THR A 66 16.61 24.93 -29.99
N HIS A 67 17.39 23.96 -29.49
CA HIS A 67 17.40 23.63 -28.05
C HIS A 67 17.86 24.78 -27.15
N HIS A 68 18.60 25.76 -27.68
CA HIS A 68 18.87 27.02 -27.00
C HIS A 68 17.59 27.76 -26.56
N LEU A 69 16.49 27.68 -27.32
CA LEU A 69 15.21 28.27 -26.91
C LEU A 69 14.67 27.57 -25.65
N LEU A 70 14.64 26.23 -25.63
CA LEU A 70 14.19 25.47 -24.45
C LEU A 70 15.04 25.77 -23.22
N MET A 71 16.36 25.90 -23.38
CA MET A 71 17.27 26.29 -22.30
C MET A 71 16.89 27.65 -21.71
N ASN A 72 16.57 28.63 -22.57
CA ASN A 72 16.18 29.97 -22.13
C ASN A 72 14.78 29.99 -21.49
N LEU A 73 13.80 29.29 -22.06
CA LEU A 73 12.44 29.23 -21.54
C LEU A 73 12.37 28.55 -20.17
N LEU A 74 13.11 27.45 -20.00
CA LEU A 74 13.13 26.69 -18.74
C LEU A 74 14.13 27.25 -17.72
N GLY A 75 15.07 28.09 -18.15
CA GLY A 75 16.19 28.53 -17.31
C GLY A 75 17.09 27.37 -16.88
N MET A 76 17.23 26.36 -17.74
CA MET A 76 17.94 25.11 -17.45
C MET A 76 19.09 24.89 -18.44
N ASN A 77 20.14 24.19 -18.01
CA ASN A 77 21.20 23.77 -18.93
C ASN A 77 20.71 22.58 -19.79
N LEU A 78 21.42 22.31 -20.89
CA LEU A 78 21.03 21.25 -21.82
C LEU A 78 21.06 19.85 -21.18
N LYS A 79 21.98 19.62 -20.24
CA LYS A 79 22.10 18.33 -19.54
C LYS A 79 20.82 18.03 -18.73
N ASP A 80 20.33 19.00 -17.98
CA ASP A 80 19.14 18.83 -17.15
C ASP A 80 17.88 18.63 -18.02
N ILE A 81 17.81 19.31 -19.18
CA ILE A 81 16.75 19.12 -20.17
C ILE A 81 16.81 17.70 -20.76
N TYR A 82 18.00 17.24 -21.12
CA TYR A 82 18.22 15.90 -21.65
C TYR A 82 17.82 14.81 -20.63
N GLU A 83 18.24 14.92 -19.37
CA GLU A 83 17.84 13.98 -18.30
C GLU A 83 16.32 14.02 -18.04
N ALA A 84 15.70 15.20 -18.10
CA ALA A 84 14.25 15.35 -17.98
C ALA A 84 13.52 14.71 -19.16
N ARG A 85 14.04 14.87 -20.38
CA ARG A 85 13.50 14.25 -21.60
C ARG A 85 13.52 12.72 -21.49
N LEU A 86 14.65 12.14 -21.06
CA LEU A 86 14.75 10.68 -20.86
C LEU A 86 13.73 10.14 -19.84
N LYS A 87 13.43 10.90 -18.78
CA LYS A 87 12.38 10.52 -17.81
C LYS A 87 10.97 10.59 -18.42
N LEU A 88 10.70 11.61 -19.23
CA LEU A 88 9.43 11.74 -19.94
C LEU A 88 9.26 10.65 -21.00
N GLU A 89 10.33 10.26 -21.68
CA GLU A 89 10.37 9.10 -22.57
C GLU A 89 10.09 7.80 -21.79
N GLY A 90 10.81 7.57 -20.69
CA GLY A 90 10.69 6.35 -19.89
C GLY A 90 9.31 6.14 -19.25
N ILE A 91 8.56 7.21 -18.98
CA ILE A 91 7.19 7.13 -18.46
C ILE A 91 6.12 7.20 -19.57
N GLY A 92 6.52 7.31 -20.83
CA GLY A 92 5.63 7.29 -21.99
C GLY A 92 4.90 8.60 -22.28
N LEU A 93 5.38 9.73 -21.76
CA LEU A 93 4.80 11.06 -22.04
C LEU A 93 5.38 11.70 -23.30
N ILE A 94 6.58 11.31 -23.72
CA ILE A 94 7.24 11.81 -24.94
C ILE A 94 7.77 10.64 -25.76
N LYS A 95 7.60 10.72 -27.08
CA LYS A 95 8.36 9.92 -28.04
C LYS A 95 9.31 10.84 -28.79
N THR A 96 10.56 10.42 -28.89
CA THR A 96 11.61 11.19 -29.55
C THR A 96 12.02 10.49 -30.83
N PHE A 97 11.93 11.21 -31.96
CA PHE A 97 12.48 10.77 -33.24
C PHE A 97 13.67 11.67 -33.58
N VAL A 98 14.72 11.08 -34.15
CA VAL A 98 15.91 11.81 -34.58
C VAL A 98 16.21 11.53 -36.04
N LYS A 99 16.49 12.59 -36.79
CA LYS A 99 16.99 12.53 -38.16
C LYS A 99 18.37 13.18 -38.20
N THR A 100 19.33 12.53 -38.85
CA THR A 100 20.69 13.05 -39.03
C THR A 100 20.99 13.10 -40.52
N ASP A 101 21.09 14.30 -41.06
CA ASP A 101 21.38 14.57 -42.48
C ASP A 101 22.66 15.43 -42.60
N GLU A 102 23.08 15.74 -43.84
CA GLU A 102 24.21 16.64 -44.13
C GLU A 102 24.05 18.05 -43.50
N ASN A 103 22.81 18.47 -43.27
CA ASN A 103 22.45 19.77 -42.69
C ASN A 103 22.47 19.79 -41.15
N GLY A 104 22.82 18.67 -40.50
CA GLY A 104 22.85 18.53 -39.04
C GLY A 104 21.77 17.60 -38.49
N ARG A 105 21.61 17.61 -37.15
CA ARG A 105 20.68 16.74 -36.43
C ARG A 105 19.37 17.49 -36.11
N SER A 106 18.24 16.84 -36.36
CA SER A 106 16.91 17.37 -36.06
C SER A 106 16.07 16.35 -35.30
N PHE A 107 15.28 16.84 -34.36
CA PHE A 107 14.44 16.03 -33.48
C PHE A 107 12.95 16.30 -33.69
N ILE A 108 12.13 15.27 -33.48
CA ILE A 108 10.68 15.42 -33.32
C ILE A 108 10.34 14.92 -31.91
N TYR A 109 9.75 15.79 -31.11
CA TYR A 109 9.23 15.48 -29.79
C TYR A 109 7.72 15.33 -29.88
N GLU A 110 7.27 14.09 -30.01
CA GLU A 110 5.85 13.76 -30.03
C GLU A 110 5.34 13.61 -28.59
N LEU A 111 4.54 14.58 -28.14
CA LEU A 111 3.85 14.56 -26.86
C LEU A 111 2.71 13.54 -26.90
N SER A 112 2.72 12.64 -25.92
CA SER A 112 1.63 11.71 -25.69
C SER A 112 0.77 12.20 -24.52
N PRO A 113 -0.57 12.09 -24.59
CA PRO A 113 -1.45 12.42 -23.48
C PRO A 113 -1.16 11.51 -22.28
N PRO A 114 -1.35 11.99 -21.05
CA PRO A 114 -1.22 11.14 -19.88
C PRO A 114 -2.31 10.06 -19.87
N LEU A 115 -2.07 8.98 -19.13
CA LEU A 115 -3.11 7.99 -18.85
C LEU A 115 -4.29 8.66 -18.14
N ASN A 116 -5.50 8.19 -18.42
CA ASN A 116 -6.65 8.63 -17.63
C ASN A 116 -6.51 8.16 -16.16
N PRO A 117 -7.21 8.77 -15.19
CA PRO A 117 -7.02 8.45 -13.79
C PRO A 117 -7.26 6.96 -13.46
N GLU A 118 -8.27 6.34 -14.08
CA GLU A 118 -8.56 4.93 -13.90
C GLU A 118 -7.38 4.06 -14.37
N GLN A 119 -6.91 4.26 -15.61
CA GLN A 119 -5.74 3.58 -16.17
C GLN A 119 -4.50 3.80 -15.30
N PHE A 120 -4.28 5.01 -14.79
CA PHE A 120 -3.15 5.32 -13.91
C PHE A 120 -3.23 4.56 -12.57
N PHE A 121 -4.40 4.57 -11.91
CA PHE A 121 -4.59 3.90 -10.63
C PHE A 121 -4.64 2.37 -10.76
N LEU A 122 -5.07 1.86 -11.91
CA LEU A 122 -5.03 0.45 -12.26
C LEU A 122 -3.68 0.02 -12.84
N ASP A 123 -2.78 0.93 -13.20
CA ASP A 123 -1.44 0.57 -13.66
C ASP A 123 -0.61 -0.02 -12.51
N GLY A 124 -0.06 -1.21 -12.73
CA GLY A 124 0.62 -1.99 -11.69
C GLY A 124 1.97 -1.43 -11.22
N MET A 125 2.54 -0.45 -11.92
CA MET A 125 3.78 0.20 -11.51
C MET A 125 3.53 1.60 -10.97
N LEU A 126 2.87 2.45 -11.75
CA LEU A 126 2.67 3.87 -11.46
C LEU A 126 1.91 4.06 -10.14
N ASN A 127 0.88 3.25 -9.89
CA ASN A 127 0.12 3.35 -8.65
C ASN A 127 0.97 3.04 -7.40
N ILE A 128 1.89 2.07 -7.48
CA ILE A 128 2.74 1.64 -6.38
C ILE A 128 3.89 2.61 -6.19
N TYR A 129 4.53 3.09 -7.26
CA TYR A 129 5.52 4.16 -7.17
C TYR A 129 4.92 5.42 -6.56
N LEU A 130 3.70 5.80 -6.97
CA LEU A 130 3.01 6.96 -6.42
C LEU A 130 2.71 6.74 -4.93
N TYR A 131 2.11 5.59 -4.59
CA TYR A 131 1.80 5.22 -3.21
C TYR A 131 3.05 5.25 -2.31
N ARG A 132 4.18 4.73 -2.78
CA ARG A 132 5.46 4.76 -2.04
C ARG A 132 5.97 6.18 -1.84
N LYS A 133 5.78 7.08 -2.82
CA LYS A 133 6.33 8.43 -2.79
C LYS A 133 5.51 9.40 -1.94
N ILE A 134 4.17 9.32 -1.97
CA ILE A 134 3.29 10.25 -1.25
C ILE A 134 2.65 9.65 0.03
N GLY A 135 2.71 8.33 0.18
CA GLY A 135 2.16 7.60 1.31
C GLY A 135 0.65 7.37 1.25
N LYS A 136 0.15 6.50 2.14
CA LYS A 136 -1.22 5.98 2.15
C LYS A 136 -2.29 7.07 2.18
N ASN A 137 -2.14 8.06 3.06
CA ASN A 137 -3.19 9.07 3.30
C ASN A 137 -3.35 10.00 2.09
N HIS A 138 -2.24 10.47 1.51
CA HIS A 138 -2.29 11.32 0.31
C HIS A 138 -2.75 10.53 -0.90
N PHE A 139 -2.32 9.27 -1.05
CA PHE A 139 -2.80 8.40 -2.12
C PHE A 139 -4.31 8.20 -2.06
N ALA A 140 -4.87 7.92 -0.89
CA ALA A 140 -6.31 7.79 -0.72
C ALA A 140 -7.06 9.10 -1.04
N ARG A 141 -6.48 10.25 -0.68
CA ARG A 141 -7.03 11.57 -1.02
C ARG A 141 -7.04 11.82 -2.53
N LEU A 142 -5.95 11.47 -3.23
CA LEU A 142 -5.88 11.58 -4.69
C LEU A 142 -6.86 10.63 -5.37
N LYS A 143 -6.97 9.39 -4.91
CA LYS A 143 -7.97 8.45 -5.43
C LYS A 143 -9.38 9.06 -5.30
N ARG A 144 -9.72 9.59 -4.12
CA ARG A 144 -11.02 10.27 -3.91
C ARG A 144 -11.21 11.50 -4.79
N PHE A 145 -10.16 12.25 -5.08
CA PHE A 145 -10.22 13.43 -5.96
C PHE A 145 -10.54 13.07 -7.41
N PHE A 146 -10.09 11.91 -7.88
CA PHE A 146 -10.27 11.44 -9.26
C PHE A 146 -11.44 10.45 -9.43
N THR A 147 -12.22 10.19 -8.39
CA THR A 147 -13.42 9.34 -8.44
C THR A 147 -14.66 10.15 -8.10
N ASP A 148 -15.76 9.89 -8.80
CA ASP A 148 -17.05 10.54 -8.54
C ASP A 148 -18.18 9.50 -8.38
N GLN A 149 -19.38 9.97 -8.06
CA GLN A 149 -20.57 9.14 -7.92
C GLN A 149 -20.94 8.50 -9.26
N LEU A 150 -21.07 7.18 -9.27
CA LEU A 150 -21.70 6.47 -10.36
C LEU A 150 -23.21 6.68 -10.27
N ILE A 151 -23.87 6.78 -11.42
CA ILE A 151 -25.33 6.63 -11.49
C ILE A 151 -25.61 5.23 -10.95
N GLN A 152 -26.20 5.16 -9.77
CA GLN A 152 -26.62 3.89 -9.23
C GLN A 152 -27.83 3.46 -10.05
N GLU A 153 -27.81 2.23 -10.56
CA GLU A 153 -29.02 1.53 -10.98
C GLU A 153 -29.86 1.25 -9.72
N GLU A 154 -30.33 2.30 -9.07
CA GLU A 154 -31.39 2.18 -8.08
C GLU A 154 -32.60 1.62 -8.82
N LYS A 155 -33.27 0.65 -8.22
CA LYS A 155 -34.47 -0.01 -8.77
C LYS A 155 -35.61 0.95 -9.13
N GLU A 156 -35.46 2.23 -8.79
CA GLU A 156 -36.42 3.32 -9.01
C GLU A 156 -36.24 4.05 -10.35
N TYR A 157 -35.07 3.98 -10.99
CA TYR A 157 -34.82 4.65 -12.27
C TYR A 157 -34.76 3.64 -13.42
N GLN A 158 -35.39 3.98 -14.55
CA GLN A 158 -35.39 3.18 -15.77
C GLN A 158 -34.84 4.03 -16.93
N ASP A 159 -33.99 3.42 -17.75
CA ASP A 159 -33.52 4.06 -18.98
C ASP A 159 -34.67 4.16 -19.99
N VAL A 160 -35.01 5.40 -20.37
CA VAL A 160 -36.07 5.72 -21.34
C VAL A 160 -35.51 6.34 -22.63
N THR A 161 -34.20 6.24 -22.85
CA THR A 161 -33.52 6.76 -24.04
C THR A 161 -34.10 6.10 -25.30
N LYS A 162 -34.58 6.93 -26.24
CA LYS A 162 -35.11 6.45 -27.52
C LYS A 162 -33.98 6.07 -28.47
N ALA A 163 -34.13 4.97 -29.19
CA ALA A 163 -33.15 4.60 -30.21
C ALA A 163 -33.22 5.60 -31.37
N PHE A 164 -32.12 5.77 -32.09
CA PHE A 164 -32.03 6.73 -33.21
C PHE A 164 -33.16 6.54 -34.23
N GLN A 165 -33.42 5.29 -34.62
CA GLN A 165 -34.49 4.90 -35.56
C GLN A 165 -35.91 5.24 -35.07
N ASP A 166 -36.11 5.43 -33.77
CA ASP A 166 -37.42 5.77 -33.19
C ASP A 166 -37.73 7.27 -33.30
N VAL A 167 -36.72 8.10 -33.60
CA VAL A 167 -36.80 9.57 -33.64
C VAL A 167 -36.51 10.12 -35.04
N PHE A 168 -35.63 9.47 -35.79
CA PHE A 168 -35.17 9.96 -37.09
C PHE A 168 -35.67 9.06 -38.23
N GLU A 169 -36.23 9.68 -39.26
CA GLU A 169 -36.69 8.99 -40.47
C GLU A 169 -35.52 8.55 -41.35
N SER A 170 -35.66 7.39 -41.99
CA SER A 170 -34.63 6.86 -42.89
C SER A 170 -34.54 7.70 -44.17
N ALA A 171 -33.32 7.96 -44.62
CA ALA A 171 -33.04 8.74 -45.81
C ALA A 171 -33.65 8.09 -47.07
N THR A 172 -34.16 8.90 -48.00
CA THR A 172 -34.72 8.40 -49.26
C THR A 172 -33.63 7.78 -50.16
N PRO A 173 -33.96 6.89 -51.11
CA PRO A 173 -32.98 6.28 -52.00
C PRO A 173 -32.13 7.30 -52.80
N ALA A 174 -32.67 8.48 -53.09
CA ALA A 174 -31.95 9.56 -53.78
C ALA A 174 -30.81 10.17 -52.92
N SER A 175 -30.98 10.20 -51.60
CA SER A 175 -29.93 10.68 -50.67
C SER A 175 -28.80 9.66 -50.42
N LEU A 176 -29.05 8.37 -50.63
CA LEU A 176 -27.99 7.34 -50.57
C LEU A 176 -27.01 7.44 -51.74
N GLN A 177 -27.49 7.87 -52.92
CA GLN A 177 -26.65 8.07 -54.10
C GLN A 177 -25.71 9.27 -53.94
N TYR A 178 -26.18 10.36 -53.30
CA TYR A 178 -25.36 11.52 -52.93
C TYR A 178 -24.25 11.21 -51.91
N LEU A 179 -24.47 10.26 -50.99
CA LEU A 179 -23.47 9.87 -49.98
C LEU A 179 -22.32 9.04 -50.56
N GLN A 180 -22.58 8.32 -51.65
CA GLN A 180 -21.57 7.46 -52.28
C GLN A 180 -20.48 8.29 -52.98
N ASP A 181 -20.85 9.44 -53.57
CA ASP A 181 -19.91 10.39 -54.17
C ASP A 181 -19.06 11.17 -53.13
N ILE A 182 -19.51 11.27 -51.88
CA ILE A 182 -18.78 11.98 -50.79
C ILE A 182 -17.83 11.05 -50.05
N SER A 183 -18.01 9.73 -50.14
CA SER A 183 -17.21 8.75 -49.39
C SER A 183 -15.71 8.85 -49.63
N THR A 184 -15.27 9.28 -50.81
CA THR A 184 -13.85 9.52 -51.14
C THR A 184 -13.30 10.83 -50.55
N ASP A 185 -14.16 11.79 -50.21
CA ASP A 185 -13.79 13.08 -49.60
C ASP A 185 -13.82 13.06 -48.06
N ILE A 186 -14.28 11.96 -47.45
CA ILE A 186 -14.35 11.78 -45.98
C ILE A 186 -13.03 11.23 -45.42
N GLU A 187 -12.16 10.66 -46.24
CA GLU A 187 -10.88 10.12 -45.77
C GLU A 187 -9.85 11.24 -45.59
N ALA A 188 -9.03 11.14 -44.55
CA ALA A 188 -7.92 12.08 -44.38
C ALA A 188 -6.92 11.88 -45.53
N GLY A 189 -6.40 12.98 -46.10
CA GLY A 189 -5.44 12.92 -47.21
C GLY A 189 -4.12 12.23 -46.81
N GLU A 190 -3.28 11.90 -47.79
CA GLU A 190 -1.97 11.30 -47.53
C GLU A 190 -1.15 12.14 -46.53
N ASN A 191 -0.62 11.48 -45.48
CA ASN A 191 0.08 12.10 -44.34
C ASN A 191 -0.74 13.07 -43.47
N GLN A 192 -2.07 13.01 -43.53
CA GLN A 192 -2.97 13.72 -42.62
C GLN A 192 -3.70 12.73 -41.71
N GLN A 193 -4.02 13.17 -40.50
CA GLN A 193 -4.84 12.42 -39.56
C GLN A 193 -5.95 13.31 -39.03
N PHE A 194 -7.10 12.70 -38.75
CA PHE A 194 -8.17 13.41 -38.04
C PHE A 194 -7.71 13.75 -36.63
N ILE A 195 -7.99 14.97 -36.21
CA ILE A 195 -7.75 15.41 -34.85
C ILE A 195 -8.74 14.66 -33.94
N GLY A 196 -8.21 13.91 -32.98
CA GLY A 196 -9.02 13.09 -32.10
C GLY A 196 -8.28 12.70 -30.83
N ARG A 197 -8.99 12.00 -29.95
CA ARG A 197 -8.38 11.44 -28.74
C ARG A 197 -7.81 10.07 -29.08
N ASN A 198 -6.49 10.01 -29.25
CA ASN A 198 -5.78 8.74 -29.30
C ASN A 198 -5.58 8.26 -27.86
N GLU A 199 -6.01 7.04 -27.54
CA GLU A 199 -5.75 6.48 -26.22
C GLU A 199 -4.25 6.33 -25.99
N ALA A 200 -3.78 6.78 -24.83
CA ALA A 200 -2.40 6.60 -24.44
C ALA A 200 -2.07 5.10 -24.36
N THR A 201 -1.00 4.68 -25.03
CA THR A 201 -0.52 3.31 -24.90
C THR A 201 -0.04 3.08 -23.46
N PRO A 202 -0.53 2.06 -22.74
CA PRO A 202 -0.02 1.76 -21.39
C PRO A 202 1.49 1.54 -21.44
N ILE A 203 2.19 1.90 -20.35
CA ILE A 203 3.64 1.69 -20.25
C ILE A 203 3.90 0.18 -20.36
N GLN A 204 4.54 -0.23 -21.45
CA GLN A 204 4.94 -1.63 -21.67
C GLN A 204 6.42 -1.76 -21.29
N ILE A 205 6.71 -2.58 -20.27
CA ILE A 205 8.07 -3.03 -20.02
C ILE A 205 8.39 -4.07 -21.09
N ASP A 206 9.57 -3.95 -21.71
CA ASP A 206 10.03 -4.93 -22.67
C ASP A 206 10.03 -6.33 -22.05
N HIS A 207 9.39 -7.27 -22.74
CA HIS A 207 9.17 -8.64 -22.28
C HIS A 207 10.49 -9.42 -22.13
N SER A 208 11.59 -8.90 -22.68
CA SER A 208 12.95 -9.45 -22.57
C SER A 208 13.55 -9.41 -21.15
N THR A 209 12.97 -8.61 -20.25
CA THR A 209 13.47 -8.47 -18.87
C THR A 209 13.03 -9.59 -17.92
N PHE A 210 12.11 -10.47 -18.34
CA PHE A 210 11.60 -11.57 -17.51
C PHE A 210 11.62 -12.89 -18.28
N ASP A 211 12.17 -13.94 -17.67
CA ASP A 211 12.30 -15.26 -18.29
C ASP A 211 10.95 -16.01 -18.26
N PHE A 212 10.14 -15.76 -19.29
CA PHE A 212 8.86 -16.43 -19.50
C PHE A 212 9.02 -17.91 -19.88
N GLU A 213 10.16 -18.31 -20.44
CA GLU A 213 10.40 -19.70 -20.83
C GLU A 213 10.52 -20.58 -19.58
N LEU A 214 11.27 -20.10 -18.58
CA LEU A 214 11.37 -20.74 -17.27
C LEU A 214 10.05 -20.72 -16.50
N LEU A 215 9.29 -19.63 -16.56
CA LEU A 215 7.96 -19.53 -15.94
C LEU A 215 6.99 -20.55 -16.55
N GLU A 216 6.90 -20.61 -17.89
CA GLU A 216 6.01 -21.53 -18.59
C GLU A 216 6.40 -22.99 -18.34
N ALA A 217 7.69 -23.31 -18.26
CA ALA A 217 8.17 -24.64 -17.89
C ALA A 217 7.68 -25.03 -16.47
N GLY A 218 7.82 -24.11 -15.51
CA GLY A 218 7.36 -24.34 -14.14
C GLY A 218 5.83 -24.46 -14.01
N LEU A 219 5.05 -23.73 -14.82
CA LEU A 219 3.58 -23.76 -14.78
C LEU A 219 2.98 -25.02 -15.40
N ASN A 220 3.62 -25.58 -16.43
CA ASN A 220 3.19 -26.84 -17.06
C ASN A 220 3.22 -28.02 -16.07
N GLU A 221 4.17 -28.03 -15.11
CA GLU A 221 4.22 -29.04 -14.04
C GLU A 221 3.04 -28.95 -13.07
N SER A 222 2.46 -27.76 -12.92
CA SER A 222 1.37 -27.46 -11.99
C SER A 222 -0.01 -27.41 -12.63
N LEU A 223 -0.17 -27.95 -13.85
CA LEU A 223 -1.44 -28.06 -14.59
C LEU A 223 -2.11 -26.73 -14.97
N VAL A 224 -1.38 -25.60 -15.01
CA VAL A 224 -1.94 -24.31 -15.47
C VAL A 224 -1.87 -24.23 -16.99
N PRO A 225 -2.98 -24.05 -17.73
CA PRO A 225 -2.96 -24.04 -19.18
C PRO A 225 -2.30 -22.77 -19.73
N LYS A 226 -1.48 -22.90 -20.79
CA LYS A 226 -0.84 -21.76 -21.47
C LYS A 226 -1.82 -20.67 -21.93
N LYS A 227 -3.08 -21.03 -22.18
CA LYS A 227 -4.14 -20.09 -22.57
C LYS A 227 -4.47 -19.08 -21.45
N ALA A 228 -4.22 -19.42 -20.19
CA ALA A 228 -4.41 -18.52 -19.06
C ALA A 228 -3.45 -17.31 -19.09
N LEU A 229 -2.26 -17.47 -19.70
CA LEU A 229 -1.27 -16.41 -19.90
C LEU A 229 -1.62 -15.54 -21.11
N THR A 230 -2.73 -14.82 -21.03
CA THR A 230 -3.10 -13.81 -22.03
C THR A 230 -2.04 -12.70 -22.13
N THR A 231 -2.04 -11.95 -23.24
CA THR A 231 -1.13 -10.80 -23.42
C THR A 231 -1.22 -9.83 -22.25
N LYS A 232 -2.43 -9.56 -21.74
CA LYS A 232 -2.67 -8.71 -20.56
C LYS A 232 -1.98 -9.25 -19.30
N VAL A 233 -2.10 -10.55 -19.03
CA VAL A 233 -1.47 -11.19 -17.86
C VAL A 233 0.04 -11.18 -17.98
N LYS A 234 0.60 -11.46 -19.17
CA LYS A 234 2.05 -11.38 -19.41
C LYS A 234 2.60 -9.97 -19.14
N THR A 235 1.91 -8.92 -19.58
CA THR A 235 2.30 -7.53 -19.27
C THR A 235 2.29 -7.26 -17.76
N VAL A 236 1.27 -7.73 -17.02
CA VAL A 236 1.21 -7.57 -15.56
C VAL A 236 2.35 -8.33 -14.87
N ILE A 237 2.68 -9.54 -15.31
CA ILE A 237 3.80 -10.34 -14.78
C ILE A 237 5.12 -9.60 -14.98
N SER A 238 5.41 -9.12 -16.19
CA SER A 238 6.61 -8.31 -16.47
C SER A 238 6.68 -7.10 -15.54
N ASN A 239 5.55 -6.41 -15.36
CA ASN A 239 5.45 -5.22 -14.52
C ASN A 239 5.74 -5.54 -13.04
N LEU A 240 5.17 -6.61 -12.50
CA LEU A 240 5.41 -7.03 -11.12
C LEU A 240 6.84 -7.55 -10.92
N ALA A 241 7.35 -8.33 -11.85
CA ALA A 241 8.71 -8.86 -11.80
C ALA A 241 9.76 -7.74 -11.79
N PHE A 242 9.59 -6.75 -12.65
CA PHE A 242 10.46 -5.58 -12.68
C PHE A 242 10.37 -4.76 -11.38
N LEU A 243 9.14 -4.46 -10.93
CA LEU A 243 8.89 -3.59 -9.78
C LEU A 243 9.42 -4.19 -8.47
N TYR A 244 9.18 -5.48 -8.26
CA TYR A 244 9.48 -6.18 -7.02
C TYR A 244 10.74 -7.05 -7.11
N LYS A 245 11.41 -7.08 -8.26
CA LYS A 245 12.54 -7.97 -8.56
C LYS A 245 12.21 -9.45 -8.28
N ILE A 246 10.98 -9.84 -8.59
CA ILE A 246 10.48 -11.21 -8.39
C ILE A 246 11.11 -12.11 -9.45
N ASN A 247 11.66 -13.24 -9.01
CA ASN A 247 12.21 -14.24 -9.93
C ASN A 247 11.09 -15.15 -10.52
N PRO A 248 11.33 -15.84 -11.65
CA PRO A 248 10.30 -16.67 -12.29
C PRO A 248 9.72 -17.77 -11.38
N ILE A 249 10.51 -18.28 -10.43
CA ILE A 249 10.10 -19.34 -9.50
C ILE A 249 9.11 -18.79 -8.46
N GLU A 250 9.37 -17.61 -7.90
CA GLU A 250 8.45 -16.93 -6.98
C GLU A 250 7.17 -16.50 -7.70
N MET A 251 7.29 -16.01 -8.93
CA MET A 251 6.13 -15.61 -9.74
C MET A 251 5.19 -16.77 -10.01
N LYS A 252 5.71 -17.99 -10.23
CA LYS A 252 4.91 -19.22 -10.34
C LYS A 252 3.99 -19.39 -9.12
N ASN A 253 4.50 -19.18 -7.91
CA ASN A 253 3.70 -19.35 -6.69
C ASN A 253 2.57 -18.32 -6.60
N PHE A 254 2.80 -17.08 -7.05
CA PHE A 254 1.76 -16.05 -7.06
C PHE A 254 0.70 -16.33 -8.12
N ILE A 255 1.09 -16.84 -9.29
CA ILE A 255 0.15 -17.25 -10.33
C ILE A 255 -0.73 -18.40 -9.82
N LEU A 256 -0.14 -19.42 -9.19
CA LEU A 256 -0.91 -20.53 -8.60
C LEU A 256 -1.92 -20.08 -7.55
N GLY A 257 -1.59 -19.05 -6.78
CA GLY A 257 -2.49 -18.46 -5.79
C GLY A 257 -3.58 -17.56 -6.38
N ALA A 258 -3.53 -17.24 -7.67
CA ALA A 258 -4.43 -16.33 -8.37
C ALA A 258 -5.19 -17.01 -9.53
N VAL A 259 -5.08 -18.33 -9.68
CA VAL A 259 -5.83 -19.10 -10.68
C VAL A 259 -7.21 -19.46 -10.11
N ASN A 260 -8.25 -19.05 -10.83
CA ASN A 260 -9.63 -19.33 -10.50
C ASN A 260 -10.06 -20.73 -10.97
N PRO A 261 -11.22 -21.27 -10.50
CA PRO A 261 -11.74 -22.57 -10.93
C PRO A 261 -12.00 -22.72 -12.44
N ASN A 262 -12.02 -21.62 -13.18
CA ASN A 262 -12.18 -21.58 -14.64
C ASN A 262 -10.83 -21.53 -15.39
N ASP A 263 -9.71 -21.79 -14.72
CA ASP A 263 -8.33 -21.68 -15.26
C ASP A 263 -7.94 -20.28 -15.75
N GLU A 264 -8.62 -19.24 -15.26
CA GLU A 264 -8.30 -17.83 -15.53
C GLU A 264 -7.48 -17.24 -14.39
N ILE A 265 -6.48 -16.39 -14.72
CA ILE A 265 -5.64 -15.72 -13.74
C ILE A 265 -6.29 -14.39 -13.35
N ASP A 266 -6.66 -14.25 -12.08
CA ASP A 266 -7.14 -13.01 -11.52
C ASP A 266 -5.98 -12.02 -11.31
N ILE A 267 -6.05 -10.88 -12.01
CA ILE A 267 -5.02 -9.85 -12.00
C ILE A 267 -4.93 -9.17 -10.63
N GLU A 268 -6.04 -9.01 -9.91
CA GLU A 268 -6.04 -8.37 -8.60
C GLU A 268 -5.40 -9.28 -7.54
N GLU A 269 -5.73 -10.57 -7.56
CA GLU A 269 -5.11 -11.55 -6.65
C GLU A 269 -3.62 -11.71 -6.91
N LEU A 270 -3.20 -11.76 -8.19
CA LEU A 270 -1.78 -11.81 -8.57
C LEU A 270 -1.02 -10.58 -8.03
N ARG A 271 -1.59 -9.38 -8.16
CA ARG A 271 -1.02 -8.13 -7.63
C ARG A 271 -0.96 -8.12 -6.11
N LYS A 272 -1.98 -8.67 -5.44
CA LYS A 272 -2.02 -8.78 -3.99
C LYS A 272 -0.94 -9.73 -3.48
N GLY A 273 -0.82 -10.93 -4.06
CA GLY A 273 0.20 -11.91 -3.71
C GLY A 273 1.62 -11.37 -3.88
N ALA A 274 1.90 -10.71 -5.00
CA ALA A 274 3.19 -10.09 -5.27
C ALA A 274 3.52 -8.95 -4.27
N ARG A 275 2.52 -8.13 -3.92
CA ARG A 275 2.67 -7.03 -2.94
C ARG A 275 2.92 -7.55 -1.53
N ASP A 276 2.18 -8.57 -1.10
CA ASP A 276 2.31 -9.17 0.22
C ASP A 276 3.65 -9.89 0.37
N TRP A 277 4.11 -10.58 -0.69
CA TRP A 277 5.45 -11.16 -0.74
C TRP A 277 6.54 -10.10 -0.71
N TYR A 278 6.41 -9.02 -1.49
CA TYR A 278 7.40 -7.94 -1.48
C TYR A 278 7.48 -7.26 -0.12
N GLN A 279 6.34 -7.07 0.56
CA GLN A 279 6.33 -6.66 1.96
C GLN A 279 7.08 -7.71 2.80
N PHE A 280 6.72 -8.98 2.74
CA PHE A 280 7.39 -10.01 3.53
C PHE A 280 8.92 -10.11 3.30
N VAL A 281 9.39 -10.02 2.06
CA VAL A 281 10.81 -10.19 1.68
C VAL A 281 11.63 -8.92 1.87
N ASN A 282 11.07 -7.73 1.59
CA ASN A 282 11.77 -6.46 1.84
C ASN A 282 11.53 -5.92 3.26
N TYR A 283 10.79 -6.66 4.08
CA TYR A 283 10.76 -6.47 5.53
C TYR A 283 12.07 -6.91 6.22
N ASP A 284 13.06 -7.43 5.49
CA ASP A 284 14.40 -7.69 6.04
C ASP A 284 15.29 -6.42 6.14
N GLN A 285 14.71 -5.24 5.93
CA GLN A 285 15.20 -3.98 6.50
C GLN A 285 14.07 -3.14 7.09
N LEU A 286 13.29 -3.72 8.01
CA LEU A 286 12.85 -2.89 9.13
C LEU A 286 14.09 -2.56 9.98
N PRO A 287 14.19 -1.35 10.58
CA PRO A 287 14.97 -1.23 11.80
C PRO A 287 14.31 -2.19 12.77
N SER A 288 14.92 -3.37 12.98
CA SER A 288 14.42 -4.37 13.90
C SER A 288 14.01 -3.64 15.17
N LEU A 289 12.77 -3.82 15.61
CA LEU A 289 12.31 -3.17 16.85
C LEU A 289 13.25 -3.52 18.01
N ILE A 290 13.91 -4.67 17.88
CA ILE A 290 14.93 -5.24 18.75
C ILE A 290 16.21 -4.39 18.84
N ASN A 291 16.53 -3.57 17.83
CA ASN A 291 17.68 -2.64 17.81
C ASN A 291 17.30 -1.22 18.27
N ARG A 292 16.03 -0.94 18.56
CA ARG A 292 15.58 0.38 19.01
C ARG A 292 15.84 0.59 20.49
N THR A 293 16.19 1.82 20.87
CA THR A 293 16.33 2.24 22.27
C THR A 293 15.07 2.94 22.75
N GLN A 294 14.94 3.15 24.07
CA GLN A 294 13.76 3.79 24.65
C GLN A 294 13.61 5.22 24.10
N PRO A 295 12.42 5.62 23.59
CA PRO A 295 12.20 6.99 23.11
C PRO A 295 12.46 8.01 24.21
N ALA A 296 13.09 9.14 23.88
CA ALA A 296 13.45 10.19 24.84
C ALA A 296 12.28 10.68 25.71
N ALA A 297 11.06 10.69 25.16
CA ALA A 297 9.83 11.06 25.88
C ALA A 297 9.48 10.13 27.07
N PHE A 298 10.06 8.93 27.12
CA PHE A 298 9.82 7.94 28.16
C PHE A 298 11.11 7.55 28.91
N GLN A 299 12.19 8.31 28.73
CA GLN A 299 13.42 8.18 29.52
C GLN A 299 13.23 8.96 30.82
N VAL A 300 13.45 8.30 31.95
CA VAL A 300 13.26 8.91 33.28
C VAL A 300 14.59 9.44 33.84
N GLN A 301 15.73 9.07 33.23
CA GLN A 301 17.06 9.54 33.64
C GLN A 301 17.80 10.28 32.54
N LEU A 302 17.86 11.59 32.70
CA LEU A 302 18.63 12.49 31.84
C LEU A 302 19.96 12.92 32.47
N ASP A 303 20.14 12.73 33.79
CA ASP A 303 21.33 13.16 34.57
C ASP A 303 22.30 12.00 34.89
N GLU A 304 23.52 12.33 35.33
CA GLU A 304 24.53 11.34 35.74
C GLU A 304 24.04 10.49 36.95
N PRO A 305 24.02 9.15 36.83
CA PRO A 305 23.42 8.26 37.82
C PRO A 305 24.30 8.15 39.08
N LYS A 306 23.69 8.37 40.25
CA LYS A 306 24.37 8.35 41.57
C LYS A 306 24.20 7.02 42.30
N THR A 307 23.13 6.27 42.03
CA THR A 307 22.86 4.96 42.67
C THR A 307 22.97 3.76 41.72
N GLN A 308 23.12 2.55 42.26
CA GLN A 308 23.17 1.31 41.45
C GLN A 308 21.87 1.05 40.68
N GLU A 309 20.71 1.36 41.29
CA GLU A 309 19.41 1.25 40.63
C GLU A 309 19.28 2.27 39.49
N GLU A 310 19.86 3.46 39.65
CA GLU A 310 19.86 4.46 38.59
C GLU A 310 20.75 4.03 37.41
N LYS A 311 21.93 3.44 37.68
CA LYS A 311 22.77 2.89 36.60
C LYS A 311 22.04 1.82 35.78
N LEU A 312 21.22 0.99 36.43
CA LEU A 312 20.41 -0.05 35.79
C LEU A 312 19.28 0.52 34.92
N ILE A 313 18.60 1.56 35.38
CA ILE A 313 17.56 2.25 34.59
C ILE A 313 18.17 2.83 33.32
N ARG A 314 19.28 3.57 33.45
CA ARG A 314 20.00 4.12 32.30
C ARG A 314 20.41 3.03 31.31
N TYR A 315 20.96 1.91 31.81
CA TYR A 315 21.33 0.77 30.97
C TYR A 315 20.12 0.24 30.16
N TYR A 316 18.95 0.06 30.77
CA TYR A 316 17.75 -0.39 30.06
C TYR A 316 17.14 0.67 29.14
N GLU A 317 17.37 1.96 29.38
CA GLU A 317 16.87 3.04 28.51
C GLU A 317 17.77 3.25 27.27
N THR A 318 19.08 3.12 27.42
CA THR A 318 20.07 3.41 26.35
C THR A 318 20.47 2.19 25.52
N THR A 319 20.13 0.98 25.97
CA THR A 319 20.56 -0.28 25.32
C THR A 319 19.41 -0.91 24.56
N SER A 320 19.71 -1.62 23.48
CA SER A 320 18.68 -2.28 22.66
C SER A 320 18.24 -3.64 23.26
N PRO A 321 17.00 -4.09 23.06
CA PRO A 321 16.54 -5.44 23.45
C PRO A 321 17.44 -6.59 23.00
N LEU A 322 18.07 -6.47 21.83
CA LEU A 322 18.98 -7.49 21.31
C LEU A 322 20.21 -7.62 22.20
N THR A 323 20.83 -6.46 22.49
CA THR A 323 22.03 -6.37 23.31
C THR A 323 21.77 -6.79 24.74
N VAL A 324 20.63 -6.40 25.34
CA VAL A 324 20.26 -6.84 26.71
C VAL A 324 20.08 -8.36 26.78
N PHE A 325 19.44 -8.97 25.77
CA PHE A 325 19.27 -10.42 25.72
C PHE A 325 20.62 -11.15 25.60
N LYS A 326 21.51 -10.64 24.75
CA LYS A 326 22.86 -11.19 24.54
C LYS A 326 23.72 -11.07 25.80
N ASP A 327 23.73 -9.91 26.44
CA ASP A 327 24.48 -9.65 27.68
C ASP A 327 23.99 -10.57 28.80
N ARG A 328 22.67 -10.77 28.91
CA ARG A 328 22.09 -11.63 29.95
C ARG A 328 22.29 -13.12 29.69
N SER A 329 22.45 -13.51 28.43
CA SER A 329 22.71 -14.89 27.99
C SER A 329 24.19 -15.25 27.93
N GLY A 330 25.08 -14.41 28.48
CA GLY A 330 26.52 -14.67 28.51
C GLY A 330 27.20 -14.54 27.15
N GLY A 331 26.65 -13.72 26.25
CA GLY A 331 27.20 -13.46 24.91
C GLY A 331 26.66 -14.38 23.81
N VAL A 332 25.83 -15.36 24.14
CA VAL A 332 25.17 -16.24 23.16
C VAL A 332 24.08 -15.49 22.43
N GLU A 333 24.07 -15.58 21.10
CA GLU A 333 23.07 -14.91 20.28
C GLU A 333 21.69 -15.58 20.44
N PRO A 334 20.61 -14.79 20.56
CA PRO A 334 19.26 -15.35 20.67
C PRO A 334 18.90 -16.12 19.40
N SER A 335 18.19 -17.24 19.54
CA SER A 335 17.64 -17.94 18.38
C SER A 335 16.64 -17.05 17.62
N GLU A 336 16.47 -17.29 16.32
CA GLU A 336 15.48 -16.56 15.51
C GLU A 336 14.06 -16.64 16.08
N ALA A 337 13.71 -17.75 16.73
CA ALA A 337 12.42 -17.91 17.40
C ALA A 337 12.25 -16.92 18.58
N ASN A 338 13.32 -16.65 19.33
CA ASN A 338 13.30 -15.69 20.43
C ASN A 338 13.24 -14.24 19.90
N LEU A 339 13.92 -13.95 18.80
CA LEU A 339 13.87 -12.64 18.13
C LEU A 339 12.48 -12.33 17.60
N LYS A 340 11.86 -13.27 16.87
CA LYS A 340 10.48 -13.16 16.37
C LYS A 340 9.48 -13.00 17.50
N LEU A 341 9.67 -13.70 18.62
CA LEU A 341 8.80 -13.58 19.80
C LEU A 341 8.87 -12.19 20.45
N LEU A 342 10.07 -11.61 20.57
CA LEU A 342 10.25 -10.27 21.11
C LEU A 342 9.62 -9.22 20.19
N GLU A 343 9.80 -9.36 18.88
CA GLU A 343 9.19 -8.49 17.89
C GLU A 343 7.66 -8.59 17.90
N GLU A 344 7.11 -9.80 17.98
CA GLU A 344 5.67 -10.05 18.13
C GLU A 344 5.12 -9.35 19.38
N VAL A 345 5.82 -9.43 20.52
CA VAL A 345 5.42 -8.76 21.77
C VAL A 345 5.43 -7.24 21.62
N MET A 346 6.45 -6.67 20.98
CA MET A 346 6.57 -5.22 20.77
C MET A 346 5.43 -4.70 19.89
N ILE A 347 5.09 -5.42 18.82
CA ILE A 347 4.03 -5.03 17.89
C ILE A 347 2.65 -5.22 18.53
N LYS A 348 2.39 -6.42 19.08
CA LYS A 348 1.08 -6.81 19.60
C LYS A 348 0.66 -6.00 20.81
N TYR A 349 1.59 -5.75 21.74
CA TYR A 349 1.29 -5.08 23.01
C TYR A 349 1.74 -3.61 23.06
N LYS A 350 2.37 -3.10 21.99
CA LYS A 350 2.87 -1.72 21.87
C LYS A 350 3.79 -1.31 23.04
N LEU A 351 4.56 -2.26 23.56
CA LEU A 351 5.49 -2.01 24.67
C LEU A 351 6.76 -1.30 24.14
N PRO A 352 7.23 -0.25 24.82
CA PRO A 352 8.42 0.47 24.37
C PRO A 352 9.70 -0.34 24.68
N PRO A 353 10.80 -0.13 23.91
CA PRO A 353 11.99 -1.00 23.96
C PRO A 353 12.63 -1.13 25.35
N GLY A 354 12.68 -0.06 26.13
CA GLY A 354 13.22 -0.10 27.49
C GLY A 354 12.38 -0.94 28.46
N VAL A 355 11.05 -0.96 28.29
CA VAL A 355 10.17 -1.84 29.08
C VAL A 355 10.38 -3.30 28.66
N VAL A 356 10.62 -3.55 27.38
CA VAL A 356 10.93 -4.90 26.87
C VAL A 356 12.27 -5.40 27.39
N ASN A 357 13.26 -4.52 27.56
CA ASN A 357 14.54 -4.87 28.21
C ASN A 357 14.35 -5.41 29.63
N VAL A 358 13.47 -4.76 30.42
CA VAL A 358 13.11 -5.25 31.76
C VAL A 358 12.35 -6.57 31.68
N LEU A 359 11.47 -6.73 30.69
CA LEU A 359 10.74 -7.99 30.47
C LEU A 359 11.71 -9.15 30.21
N ILE A 360 12.72 -8.94 29.36
CA ILE A 360 13.77 -9.94 29.06
C ILE A 360 14.48 -10.38 30.34
N ASP A 361 14.93 -9.42 31.16
CA ASP A 361 15.67 -9.74 32.38
C ASP A 361 14.80 -10.50 33.40
N VAL A 362 13.53 -10.07 33.59
CA VAL A 362 12.59 -10.74 34.50
C VAL A 362 12.33 -12.17 34.07
N VAL A 363 12.04 -12.40 32.79
CA VAL A 363 11.74 -13.73 32.25
C VAL A 363 12.95 -14.63 32.37
N LEU A 364 14.16 -14.18 32.02
CA LEU A 364 15.37 -14.99 32.09
C LEU A 364 15.74 -15.36 33.54
N ILE A 365 15.54 -14.45 34.50
CA ILE A 365 15.78 -14.73 35.93
C ILE A 365 14.78 -15.76 36.48
N GLU A 366 13.48 -15.58 36.21
CA GLU A 366 12.42 -16.40 36.83
C GLU A 366 12.36 -17.82 36.26
N THR A 367 12.73 -17.98 35.00
CA THR A 367 12.64 -19.27 34.27
C THR A 367 13.95 -20.04 34.26
N LYS A 368 15.00 -19.56 34.95
CA LYS A 368 16.37 -20.10 34.89
C LYS A 368 16.86 -20.23 33.43
N MET A 369 16.87 -19.10 32.71
CA MET A 369 17.33 -18.98 31.32
C MET A 369 16.44 -19.64 30.24
N LYS A 370 15.16 -19.91 30.53
CA LYS A 370 14.22 -20.48 29.54
C LYS A 370 13.27 -19.42 28.99
N PHE A 371 13.50 -18.97 27.77
CA PHE A 371 12.64 -17.99 27.11
C PHE A 371 11.43 -18.65 26.42
N SER A 372 10.35 -18.89 27.16
CA SER A 372 9.15 -19.57 26.62
C SER A 372 8.08 -18.58 26.14
N LYS A 373 7.51 -18.83 24.96
CA LYS A 373 6.47 -17.99 24.33
C LYS A 373 5.29 -17.70 25.26
N ASN A 374 4.70 -18.75 25.84
CA ASN A 374 3.50 -18.61 26.68
C ASN A 374 3.74 -17.74 27.91
N TYR A 375 4.92 -17.84 28.54
CA TYR A 375 5.25 -17.04 29.71
C TYR A 375 5.49 -15.58 29.35
N VAL A 376 6.24 -15.35 28.27
CA VAL A 376 6.53 -14.01 27.74
C VAL A 376 5.24 -13.28 27.37
N ASP A 377 4.31 -13.95 26.67
CA ASP A 377 2.99 -13.40 26.35
C ASP A 377 2.15 -13.09 27.60
N ALA A 378 2.18 -13.95 28.63
CA ALA A 378 1.44 -13.73 29.87
C ALA A 378 1.93 -12.50 30.64
N VAL A 379 3.25 -12.33 30.73
CA VAL A 379 3.87 -11.15 31.37
C VAL A 379 3.60 -9.90 30.54
N ALA A 380 3.84 -9.96 29.22
CA ALA A 380 3.64 -8.83 28.31
C ALA A 380 2.17 -8.36 28.29
N SER A 381 1.22 -9.28 28.20
CA SER A 381 -0.21 -8.95 28.22
C SER A 381 -0.63 -8.29 29.53
N THR A 382 -0.03 -8.69 30.66
CA THR A 382 -0.30 -8.08 31.97
C THR A 382 0.25 -6.65 32.03
N TRP A 383 1.46 -6.42 31.53
CA TRP A 383 2.05 -5.08 31.48
C TRP A 383 1.36 -4.16 30.49
N ALA A 384 0.84 -4.71 29.39
CA ALA A 384 0.01 -3.98 28.43
C ALA A 384 -1.31 -3.51 29.06
N ARG A 385 -2.00 -4.38 29.82
CA ARG A 385 -3.20 -4.00 30.57
C ARG A 385 -2.92 -2.92 31.62
N LEU A 386 -1.76 -2.98 32.27
CA LEU A 386 -1.31 -1.98 33.25
C LEU A 386 -0.72 -0.69 32.63
N GLN A 387 -0.71 -0.60 31.30
CA GLN A 387 -0.19 0.55 30.53
C GLN A 387 1.21 0.98 31.01
N VAL A 388 2.14 0.02 31.06
CA VAL A 388 3.52 0.26 31.48
C VAL A 388 4.33 0.85 30.33
N LYS A 389 4.76 2.11 30.46
CA LYS A 389 5.52 2.83 29.42
C LYS A 389 6.94 3.23 29.84
N THR A 390 7.27 3.15 31.13
CA THR A 390 8.57 3.57 31.67
C THR A 390 9.31 2.39 32.32
N VAL A 391 10.64 2.41 32.24
CA VAL A 391 11.52 1.37 32.81
C VAL A 391 11.33 1.24 34.32
N LYS A 392 11.24 2.37 35.03
CA LYS A 392 11.01 2.40 36.49
C LYS A 392 9.73 1.66 36.90
N LYS A 393 8.61 1.96 36.24
CA LYS A 393 7.32 1.30 36.50
C LYS A 393 7.36 -0.20 36.19
N ALA A 394 8.13 -0.62 35.19
CA ALA A 394 8.33 -2.04 34.87
C ALA A 394 9.14 -2.76 35.96
N MET A 395 10.19 -2.13 36.49
CA MET A 395 11.01 -2.72 37.57
C MET A 395 10.25 -2.82 38.89
N ASP A 396 9.44 -1.82 39.24
CA ASP A 396 8.62 -1.84 40.45
C ASP A 396 7.61 -3.01 40.40
N LEU A 397 6.93 -3.18 39.28
CA LEU A 397 6.02 -4.31 39.06
C LEU A 397 6.75 -5.67 39.11
N ALA A 398 7.99 -5.75 38.63
CA ALA A 398 8.79 -6.96 38.72
C ALA A 398 9.17 -7.30 40.17
N LYS A 399 9.47 -6.30 41.01
CA LYS A 399 9.75 -6.48 42.44
C LYS A 399 8.49 -6.92 43.20
N ASP A 400 7.35 -6.29 42.92
CA ASP A 400 6.07 -6.64 43.55
C ASP A 400 5.63 -8.06 43.22
N ASN A 401 5.81 -8.49 41.96
CA ASN A 401 5.44 -9.85 41.55
C ASN A 401 6.33 -10.92 42.20
N LYS A 402 7.63 -10.63 42.41
CA LYS A 402 8.55 -11.50 43.16
C LYS A 402 8.20 -11.58 44.65
N ASN A 403 7.82 -10.45 45.26
CA ASN A 403 7.40 -10.41 46.66
C ASN A 403 6.08 -11.19 46.86
N ALA A 404 5.10 -11.00 45.97
CA ALA A 404 3.83 -11.74 46.00
C ALA A 404 4.01 -13.25 45.81
N GLN A 405 4.95 -13.69 44.96
CA GLN A 405 5.28 -15.11 44.82
C GLN A 405 5.97 -15.68 46.07
N ASN A 406 6.86 -14.92 46.72
CA ASN A 406 7.53 -15.36 47.95
C ASN A 406 6.57 -15.39 49.15
N GLU A 407 5.61 -14.48 49.23
CA GLU A 407 4.55 -14.52 50.24
C GLU A 407 3.60 -15.70 50.02
N ARG A 408 3.24 -16.02 48.77
CA ARG A 408 2.46 -17.22 48.44
C ARG A 408 3.20 -18.53 48.75
N LYS A 409 4.54 -18.56 48.59
CA LYS A 409 5.38 -19.70 49.02
C LYS A 409 5.51 -19.81 50.54
N LYS A 410 5.47 -18.69 51.28
CA LYS A 410 5.45 -18.68 52.76
C LYS A 410 4.06 -19.00 53.34
N ALA A 411 2.98 -18.68 52.64
CA ALA A 411 1.60 -19.00 53.01
C ALA A 411 1.20 -20.47 52.70
N GLY A 412 2.14 -21.31 52.27
CA GLY A 412 1.95 -22.72 51.98
C GLY A 412 1.78 -23.61 53.22
N LYS A 413 0.76 -23.35 54.04
CA LYS A 413 0.13 -24.31 54.96
C LYS A 413 -1.19 -23.75 55.52
N SER A 414 -2.25 -23.69 54.71
CA SER A 414 -3.62 -23.74 55.24
C SER A 414 -4.67 -24.01 54.16
N THR A 415 -5.23 -25.21 54.24
CA THR A 415 -6.58 -25.69 53.87
C THR A 415 -7.33 -25.17 52.63
N ASN A 416 -7.71 -26.16 51.80
CA ASN A 416 -8.85 -26.19 50.88
C ASN A 416 -9.97 -25.19 51.18
N LYS A 417 -10.12 -24.18 50.32
CA LYS A 417 -11.41 -23.56 50.02
C LYS A 417 -11.60 -23.51 48.50
N LYS A 418 -12.71 -24.10 48.04
CA LYS A 418 -13.15 -24.06 46.65
C LYS A 418 -13.30 -22.60 46.20
N PRO A 419 -12.79 -22.21 45.01
CA PRO A 419 -12.99 -20.86 44.50
C PRO A 419 -14.45 -20.70 44.05
N ILE A 420 -15.19 -19.80 44.70
CA ILE A 420 -16.45 -19.27 44.20
C ILE A 420 -16.07 -18.27 43.10
N ARG A 421 -16.32 -18.65 41.84
CA ARG A 421 -16.10 -17.81 40.66
C ARG A 421 -17.18 -16.71 40.65
N LYS A 422 -16.81 -15.47 41.01
CA LYS A 422 -17.59 -14.29 40.65
C LYS A 422 -17.20 -13.91 39.23
N GLU A 423 -18.09 -14.12 38.29
CA GLU A 423 -17.92 -13.66 36.91
C GLU A 423 -18.08 -12.13 36.90
N LEU A 424 -17.06 -11.42 36.41
CA LEU A 424 -17.19 -10.02 36.05
C LEU A 424 -17.83 -9.96 34.66
N ILE A 425 -19.04 -9.41 34.60
CA ILE A 425 -19.79 -9.17 33.38
C ILE A 425 -19.26 -7.86 32.75
N PRO A 426 -18.96 -7.81 31.43
CA PRO A 426 -18.44 -6.62 30.75
C PRO A 426 -19.47 -5.46 30.62
N GLU A 427 -18.99 -4.22 30.57
CA GLU A 427 -19.77 -2.96 30.58
C GLU A 427 -20.75 -2.73 29.40
N TRP A 428 -20.78 -3.56 28.35
CA TRP A 428 -21.81 -3.47 27.30
C TRP A 428 -23.12 -4.21 27.67
N PHE A 429 -23.12 -4.98 28.77
CA PHE A 429 -24.29 -5.73 29.25
C PHE A 429 -25.34 -4.83 29.94
N ASP A 430 -25.05 -3.54 30.12
CA ASP A 430 -25.92 -2.55 30.78
C ASP A 430 -26.53 -1.49 29.81
N GLU A 431 -26.53 -1.71 28.49
CA GLU A 431 -27.12 -0.75 27.53
C GLU A 431 -28.41 -1.25 26.85
N SER A 432 -29.31 -1.91 27.58
CA SER A 432 -30.66 -2.18 27.04
C SER A 432 -31.81 -2.07 28.04
N SER A 433 -31.73 -1.17 29.04
CA SER A 433 -32.90 -0.84 29.87
C SER A 433 -32.74 0.42 30.73
N GLU A 434 -32.46 1.59 30.15
CA GLU A 434 -32.73 2.86 30.85
C GLU A 434 -33.27 3.93 29.89
N THR A 435 -34.58 3.86 29.63
CA THR A 435 -35.42 5.06 29.41
C THR A 435 -36.88 4.68 29.61
N ALA A 436 -37.30 4.61 30.89
CA ALA A 436 -38.62 5.00 31.38
C ALA A 436 -38.90 4.40 32.76
N ALA A 437 -38.44 5.04 33.82
CA ALA A 437 -39.10 4.99 35.13
C ALA A 437 -38.60 6.13 36.03
N LYS A 438 -39.33 7.24 36.04
CA LYS A 438 -39.59 7.95 37.30
C LYS A 438 -41.07 7.77 37.60
N ASP A 439 -41.32 7.48 38.87
CA ASP A 439 -42.59 7.36 39.57
C ASP A 439 -43.43 6.09 39.32
N ALA A 440 -43.32 5.12 40.22
CA ALA A 440 -44.42 4.72 41.11
C ALA A 440 -43.99 3.59 42.05
N SER A 441 -44.12 3.88 43.33
CA SER A 441 -43.98 2.99 44.48
C SER A 441 -45.13 1.99 44.64
N GLN A 442 -44.80 0.82 45.19
CA GLN A 442 -45.65 -0.10 45.96
C GLN A 442 -46.85 -0.77 45.23
N GLU A 443 -46.63 -2.00 44.76
CA GLU A 443 -47.56 -3.14 44.85
C GLU A 443 -46.87 -4.38 44.25
N ASN A 444 -47.30 -5.60 44.61
CA ASN A 444 -46.80 -6.92 44.15
C ASN A 444 -45.68 -7.59 44.96
N LYS A 445 -45.95 -7.87 46.25
CA LYS A 445 -45.24 -8.93 47.01
C LYS A 445 -46.03 -10.24 47.14
N THR A 446 -47.25 -10.31 46.63
CA THR A 446 -48.17 -11.45 46.85
C THR A 446 -48.25 -12.44 45.68
N GLU A 447 -47.94 -12.04 44.44
CA GLU A 447 -48.02 -12.96 43.29
C GLU A 447 -46.81 -13.90 43.14
N ASP A 448 -45.63 -13.47 43.58
CA ASP A 448 -44.39 -14.26 43.38
C ASP A 448 -44.27 -15.44 44.36
N GLU A 449 -44.88 -15.36 45.54
CA GLU A 449 -44.95 -16.48 46.49
C GLU A 449 -45.92 -17.57 46.03
N ALA A 450 -47.03 -17.19 45.39
CA ALA A 450 -47.99 -18.14 44.81
C ALA A 450 -47.38 -18.91 43.62
N LYS A 451 -46.60 -18.22 42.78
CA LYS A 451 -45.89 -18.84 41.65
C LYS A 451 -44.78 -19.79 42.13
N LYS A 452 -44.06 -19.47 43.21
CA LYS A 452 -43.07 -20.39 43.81
C LYS A 452 -43.67 -21.67 44.37
N ARG A 453 -44.82 -21.59 45.06
CA ARG A 453 -45.50 -22.79 45.61
C ARG A 453 -46.05 -23.71 44.51
N ALA A 454 -46.58 -23.14 43.43
CA ALA A 454 -47.06 -23.93 42.28
C ALA A 454 -45.93 -24.67 41.55
N ILE A 455 -44.72 -24.11 41.53
CA ILE A 455 -43.53 -24.74 40.94
C ILE A 455 -42.98 -25.86 41.85
N GLU A 456 -43.01 -25.67 43.17
CA GLU A 456 -42.63 -26.72 44.13
C GLU A 456 -43.59 -27.92 44.13
N GLU A 457 -44.90 -27.71 43.97
CA GLU A 457 -45.87 -28.80 43.82
C GLU A 457 -45.66 -29.58 42.52
N LYS A 458 -45.39 -28.89 41.40
CA LYS A 458 -45.06 -29.55 40.13
C LYS A 458 -43.76 -30.36 40.21
N LEU A 459 -42.77 -29.88 40.96
CA LEU A 459 -41.52 -30.62 41.20
C LEU A 459 -41.69 -31.84 42.11
N LYS A 460 -42.67 -31.84 43.02
CA LYS A 460 -43.01 -33.02 43.83
C LYS A 460 -43.79 -34.09 43.05
N ALA A 461 -44.60 -33.69 42.07
CA ALA A 461 -45.34 -34.62 41.21
C ALA A 461 -44.44 -35.42 40.24
N PHE A 462 -43.23 -34.93 39.95
CA PHE A 462 -42.24 -35.62 39.10
C PHE A 462 -41.28 -36.55 39.87
N ARG A 463 -41.49 -36.72 41.18
CA ARG A 463 -40.63 -37.54 42.05
C ARG A 463 -41.31 -38.78 42.64
N LYS A 464 -42.32 -39.31 41.96
CA LYS A 464 -42.94 -40.60 42.30
C LYS A 464 -42.87 -41.58 41.15
#